data_AF-A0A6M0C6C2-F1
#
_entry.id   AF-A0A6M0C6C2-F1
#
_cell.length_a   1.000
_cell.length_b   1.000
_cell.length_c   1.000
_cell.angle_alpha   90.00
_cell.angle_beta   90.00
_cell.angle_gamma   90.00
#
_symmetry.space_group_name_H-M   'P 1'
#
loop_
_entity.id
_entity.type
_entity.pdbx_description
1 polymer ?
#
loop_
_entity_poly.entity_id
_entity_poly.type
_entity_poly.pdbx_seq_one_letter_code
_entity_poly.pdbx_strand_id
1 'polypeptide(L)'
;MSDEKSSNPEFLVGHEQIRQHWEWAKKQCPDNPKVGLKKVSKAKASYRDFQFKLGAKRTTKTSGEYFTISGINKAIDKAKLISQKLATCQLDTDFWEWYDETVLEKSKVQNDLMTLGMLPLPRVRKL
;
A
#
# COMPACT_ATOMS: atom_id res chain seq x y z
N MET A 1 20.41 32.62 -13.01
CA MET A 1 20.38 31.45 -13.91
C MET A 1 19.40 30.48 -13.31
N SER A 2 18.28 30.25 -13.99
CA SER A 2 17.13 29.52 -13.46
C SER A 2 17.39 28.02 -13.53
N ASP A 3 17.21 27.32 -12.41
CA ASP A 3 17.25 25.86 -12.33
C ASP A 3 16.16 25.25 -13.24
N GLU A 4 16.57 24.69 -14.37
CA GLU A 4 15.68 23.97 -15.27
C GLU A 4 15.36 22.60 -14.66
N LYS A 5 14.30 22.58 -13.84
CA LYS A 5 13.73 21.39 -13.26
C LYS A 5 13.21 20.52 -14.41
N SER A 6 14.03 19.56 -14.85
CA SER A 6 13.69 18.55 -15.86
C SER A 6 12.40 17.82 -15.45
N SER A 7 11.26 18.35 -15.90
CA SER A 7 9.95 17.75 -15.70
C SER A 7 9.69 16.84 -16.89
N ASN A 8 10.20 15.62 -16.79
CA ASN A 8 9.99 14.59 -17.80
C ASN A 8 8.47 14.38 -18.01
N PRO A 9 7.92 14.63 -19.21
CA PRO A 9 6.48 14.60 -19.44
C PRO A 9 5.88 13.19 -19.24
N GLU A 10 6.63 12.12 -19.48
CA GLU A 10 6.22 10.74 -19.15
C GLU A 10 5.99 10.53 -17.65
N PHE A 11 6.83 11.15 -16.80
CA PHE A 11 6.66 11.12 -15.34
C PHE A 11 5.40 11.89 -14.89
N LEU A 12 5.03 12.97 -15.59
CA LEU A 12 3.81 13.74 -15.33
C LEU A 12 2.55 12.98 -15.74
N VAL A 13 2.57 12.29 -16.89
CA VAL A 13 1.45 11.43 -17.33
C VAL A 13 1.21 10.30 -16.35
N GLY A 14 2.26 9.62 -15.88
CA GLY A 14 2.15 8.59 -14.84
C GLY A 14 1.61 9.15 -13.51
N HIS A 15 2.01 10.36 -13.12
CA HIS A 15 1.54 11.01 -11.89
C HIS A 15 0.05 11.36 -11.93
N GLU A 16 -0.48 11.86 -13.06
CA GLU A 16 -1.90 12.17 -13.19
C GLU A 16 -2.76 10.90 -13.24
N GLN A 17 -2.30 9.85 -13.92
CA GLN A 17 -2.98 8.54 -13.91
C GLN A 17 -3.08 7.96 -12.49
N ILE A 18 -2.00 8.01 -11.71
CA ILE A 18 -2.02 7.57 -10.31
C ILE A 18 -2.95 8.44 -9.47
N ARG A 19 -3.02 9.75 -9.73
CA ARG A 19 -3.94 10.67 -9.03
C ARG A 19 -5.40 10.37 -9.34
N GLN A 20 -5.75 10.12 -10.61
CA GLN A 20 -7.10 9.74 -11.01
C GLN A 20 -7.48 8.39 -10.41
N HIS A 21 -6.58 7.41 -10.46
CA HIS A 21 -6.79 6.10 -9.85
C HIS A 21 -6.98 6.19 -8.33
N TRP A 22 -6.30 7.12 -7.68
CA TRP A 22 -6.49 7.41 -6.26
C TRP A 22 -7.88 7.97 -5.93
N GLU A 23 -8.36 8.92 -6.73
CA GLU A 23 -9.72 9.46 -6.56
C GLU A 23 -10.79 8.40 -6.79
N TRP A 24 -10.60 7.51 -7.76
CA TRP A 24 -11.45 6.34 -7.96
C TRP A 24 -11.40 5.38 -6.75
N ALA A 25 -10.19 5.08 -6.24
CA ALA A 25 -10.00 4.17 -5.11
C ALA A 25 -10.70 4.62 -3.83
N LYS A 26 -10.70 5.92 -3.53
CA LYS A 26 -11.44 6.47 -2.37
C LYS A 26 -12.94 6.19 -2.44
N LYS A 27 -13.51 6.07 -3.64
CA LYS A 27 -14.94 5.74 -3.86
C LYS A 27 -15.22 4.23 -3.74
N GLN A 28 -14.20 3.39 -3.89
CA GLN A 28 -14.31 1.93 -3.74
C GLN A 28 -14.14 1.47 -2.29
N CYS A 29 -13.80 2.40 -1.41
CA CYS A 29 -13.64 2.15 0.01
C CYS A 29 -15.01 1.84 0.65
N PRO A 30 -15.08 0.89 1.58
CA PRO A 30 -16.34 0.51 2.21
C PRO A 30 -16.83 1.61 3.16
N ASP A 31 -18.14 1.88 3.10
CA ASP A 31 -18.80 2.90 3.92
C ASP A 31 -19.44 2.35 5.21
N ASN A 32 -19.59 1.03 5.36
CA ASN A 32 -20.18 0.40 6.54
C ASN A 32 -19.57 -0.98 6.88
N PRO A 33 -18.75 -1.09 7.94
CA PRO A 33 -18.12 -0.02 8.70
C PRO A 33 -17.19 0.84 7.83
N LYS A 34 -17.23 2.16 8.04
CA LYS A 34 -16.47 3.12 7.20
C LYS A 34 -14.96 2.95 7.36
N VAL A 35 -14.29 2.62 6.26
CA VAL A 35 -12.83 2.56 6.16
C VAL A 35 -12.38 3.41 4.98
N GLY A 36 -11.86 4.60 5.24
CA GLY A 36 -11.37 5.52 4.22
C GLY A 36 -9.86 5.45 4.01
N LEU A 37 -9.43 5.95 2.86
CA LEU A 37 -8.02 6.16 2.53
C LEU A 37 -7.66 7.64 2.70
N LYS A 38 -6.65 7.94 3.51
CA LYS A 38 -6.14 9.28 3.77
C LYS A 38 -4.73 9.43 3.22
N LYS A 39 -4.51 10.47 2.42
CA LYS A 39 -3.16 10.87 2.00
C LYS A 39 -2.48 11.61 3.14
N VAL A 40 -1.30 11.16 3.54
CA VAL A 40 -0.45 11.84 4.53
C VAL A 40 0.85 12.22 3.87
N SER A 41 1.05 13.52 3.64
CA SER A 41 2.32 14.05 3.14
C SER A 41 3.27 14.27 4.31
N LYS A 42 4.42 13.59 4.31
CA LYS A 42 5.59 13.92 5.13
C LYS A 42 6.68 14.50 4.23
N ALA A 43 7.60 15.27 4.82
CA ALA A 43 8.61 16.07 4.11
C ALA A 43 9.46 15.34 3.05
N LYS A 44 9.51 14.00 3.06
CA LYS A 44 10.26 13.18 2.08
C LYS A 44 9.43 12.12 1.34
N ALA A 45 8.16 11.90 1.73
CA ALA A 45 7.31 10.88 1.10
C ALA A 45 5.82 11.12 1.39
N SER A 46 4.98 10.79 0.41
CA SER A 46 3.52 10.71 0.58
C SER A 46 3.17 9.27 0.97
N TYR A 47 2.68 9.10 2.20
CA TYR A 47 2.17 7.82 2.70
C TYR A 47 0.65 7.78 2.56
N ARG A 48 0.12 6.56 2.57
CA ARG A 48 -1.32 6.31 2.64
C ARG A 48 -1.63 5.72 3.99
N ASP A 49 -2.59 6.33 4.67
CA ASP A 49 -3.09 5.83 5.93
C ASP A 49 -4.54 5.38 5.74
N PHE A 50 -4.88 4.24 6.32
CA PHE A 50 -6.25 3.85 6.58
C PHE A 50 -6.83 4.72 7.68
N GLN A 51 -8.05 5.18 7.48
CA GLN A 51 -8.82 5.90 8.49
C GLN A 51 -10.17 5.21 8.71
N PHE A 52 -10.36 4.65 9.88
CA PHE A 52 -11.58 3.92 10.24
C PHE A 52 -11.97 4.19 11.69
N LYS A 53 -13.20 3.82 12.08
CA LYS A 53 -13.63 3.83 13.48
C LYS A 53 -13.50 2.44 14.06
N LEU A 54 -12.89 2.33 15.24
CA LEU A 54 -12.87 1.14 16.07
C LEU A 54 -13.55 1.52 17.40
N GLY A 55 -14.69 0.90 17.69
CA GLY A 55 -15.58 1.34 18.76
C GLY A 55 -16.02 2.81 18.60
N ALA A 56 -15.82 3.62 19.66
CA ALA A 56 -16.14 5.06 19.65
C ALA A 56 -15.01 5.93 19.06
N LYS A 57 -13.81 5.39 18.82
CA LYS A 57 -12.63 6.18 18.45
C LYS A 57 -12.34 6.09 16.95
N ARG A 58 -12.02 7.25 16.36
CA ARG A 58 -11.51 7.34 14.98
C ARG A 58 -10.00 7.09 15.01
N THR A 59 -9.57 6.08 14.27
CA THR A 59 -8.18 5.65 14.21
C THR A 59 -7.59 5.91 12.84
N THR A 60 -6.31 6.25 12.79
CA THR A 60 -5.55 6.43 11.55
C THR A 60 -4.27 5.61 11.64
N LYS A 61 -4.05 4.71 10.67
CA LYS A 61 -2.92 3.78 10.65
C LYS A 61 -2.36 3.67 9.24
N THR A 62 -1.05 3.52 9.12
CA THR A 62 -0.41 3.44 7.81
C THR A 62 -0.82 2.18 7.07
N SER A 63 -1.00 2.27 5.75
CA SER A 63 -1.28 1.11 4.91
C SER A 63 -0.04 0.31 4.55
N GLY A 64 1.17 0.84 4.79
CA GLY A 64 2.44 0.22 4.39
C GLY A 64 2.73 0.22 2.87
N GLU A 65 1.69 0.35 2.03
CA GLU A 65 1.80 0.34 0.57
C GLU A 65 2.37 1.64 -0.04
N TYR A 66 3.22 1.50 -1.06
CA TYR A 66 3.74 2.61 -1.87
C TYR A 66 2.67 3.31 -2.72
N PHE A 67 2.89 4.58 -3.09
CA PHE A 67 1.98 5.39 -3.92
C PHE A 67 2.06 5.04 -5.42
N THR A 68 1.80 3.78 -5.76
CA THR A 68 1.71 3.25 -7.14
C THR A 68 0.30 2.72 -7.42
N ILE A 69 -0.05 2.44 -8.68
CA ILE A 69 -1.34 1.81 -9.06
C ILE A 69 -1.52 0.47 -8.34
N SER A 70 -0.50 -0.39 -8.36
CA SER A 70 -0.53 -1.66 -7.63
C SER A 70 -0.72 -1.46 -6.13
N GLY A 71 -0.03 -0.48 -5.52
CA GLY A 71 -0.20 -0.19 -4.10
C GLY A 71 -1.58 0.40 -3.78
N ILE A 72 -2.23 1.09 -4.74
CA ILE A 72 -3.61 1.59 -4.57
C ILE A 72 -4.56 0.40 -4.48
N ASN A 73 -4.44 -0.54 -5.42
CA ASN A 73 -5.30 -1.72 -5.46
C ASN A 73 -5.16 -2.56 -4.19
N LYS A 74 -3.92 -2.85 -3.76
CA LYS A 74 -3.65 -3.52 -2.48
C LYS A 74 -4.25 -2.79 -1.29
N ALA A 75 -4.15 -1.46 -1.27
CA ALA A 75 -4.75 -0.67 -0.20
C ALA A 75 -6.29 -0.78 -0.19
N ILE A 76 -6.96 -0.80 -1.35
CA ILE A 76 -8.42 -1.02 -1.42
C ILE A 76 -8.79 -2.40 -0.87
N ASP A 77 -8.06 -3.44 -1.26
CA ASP A 77 -8.34 -4.81 -0.80
C ASP A 77 -8.15 -4.92 0.72
N LYS A 78 -7.08 -4.33 1.25
CA LYS A 78 -6.86 -4.22 2.70
C LYS A 78 -7.95 -3.39 3.40
N ALA A 79 -8.44 -2.30 2.80
CA ALA A 79 -9.54 -1.51 3.36
C ALA A 79 -10.85 -2.32 3.47
N LYS A 80 -11.18 -3.11 2.43
CA LYS A 80 -12.33 -4.02 2.45
C LYS A 80 -12.19 -5.08 3.53
N LEU A 81 -11.00 -5.66 3.65
CA LEU A 81 -10.69 -6.65 4.68
C LEU A 81 -10.82 -6.07 6.09
N ILE A 82 -10.29 -4.86 6.32
CA ILE A 82 -10.46 -4.14 7.60
C ILE A 82 -11.94 -3.93 7.90
N SER A 83 -12.75 -3.52 6.93
CA SER A 83 -14.18 -3.29 7.13
C SER A 83 -14.93 -4.57 7.51
N GLN A 84 -14.62 -5.69 6.85
CA GLN A 84 -15.18 -7.01 7.19
C GLN A 84 -14.79 -7.44 8.60
N LYS A 85 -13.53 -7.22 9.00
CA LYS A 85 -13.07 -7.53 10.36
C LYS A 85 -13.74 -6.61 11.38
N LEU A 86 -13.86 -5.31 11.12
CA LEU A 86 -14.56 -4.37 12.00
C LEU A 86 -16.03 -4.74 12.21
N ALA A 87 -16.69 -5.35 11.23
CA ALA A 87 -18.08 -5.80 11.34
C ALA A 87 -18.24 -7.06 12.21
N THR A 88 -17.17 -7.84 12.37
CA THR A 88 -17.19 -9.16 13.03
C THR A 88 -16.44 -9.19 14.35
N CYS A 89 -15.54 -8.24 14.60
CA CYS A 89 -14.71 -8.20 15.79
C CYS A 89 -15.50 -7.69 17.00
N GLN A 90 -15.39 -8.39 18.13
CA GLN A 90 -16.03 -8.01 19.39
C GLN A 90 -15.06 -7.30 20.36
N LEU A 91 -13.76 -7.54 20.21
CA LEU A 91 -12.70 -7.03 21.07
C LEU A 91 -11.70 -6.20 20.26
N ASP A 92 -11.35 -5.03 20.79
CA ASP A 92 -10.36 -4.16 20.15
C ASP A 92 -8.96 -4.80 20.13
N THR A 93 -8.60 -5.57 21.16
CA THR A 93 -7.29 -6.25 21.25
C THR A 93 -7.10 -7.25 20.11
N ASP A 94 -8.08 -8.14 19.91
CA ASP A 94 -8.07 -9.14 18.83
C ASP A 94 -8.01 -8.48 17.45
N PHE A 95 -8.65 -7.32 17.29
CA PHE A 95 -8.56 -6.53 16.07
C PHE A 95 -7.14 -6.06 15.81
N TRP A 96 -6.44 -5.55 16.83
CA TRP A 96 -5.08 -5.03 16.69
C TRP A 96 -4.04 -6.11 16.44
N GLU A 97 -4.15 -7.26 17.10
CA GLU A 97 -3.29 -8.42 16.86
C GLU A 97 -3.44 -8.90 15.41
N TRP A 98 -4.69 -9.09 14.96
CA TRP A 98 -4.97 -9.44 13.57
C TRP A 98 -4.48 -8.39 12.57
N TYR A 99 -4.62 -7.11 12.89
CA TYR A 99 -4.19 -6.01 12.02
C TYR A 99 -2.67 -6.03 11.78
N ASP A 100 -1.89 -6.21 12.86
CA ASP A 100 -0.44 -6.25 12.77
C ASP A 100 0.07 -7.48 12.00
N GLU A 101 -0.57 -8.63 12.17
CA GLU A 101 -0.21 -9.88 11.48
C GLU A 101 -0.63 -9.88 10.00
N THR A 102 -1.89 -9.49 9.72
CA THR A 102 -2.53 -9.70 8.42
C THR A 102 -2.45 -8.49 7.51
N VAL A 103 -2.57 -7.27 8.06
CA VAL A 103 -2.64 -6.04 7.26
C VAL A 103 -1.26 -5.42 7.06
N LEU A 104 -0.46 -5.34 8.13
CA LEU A 104 0.91 -4.84 8.07
C LEU A 104 1.91 -5.92 7.62
N GLU A 105 1.49 -7.18 7.57
CA GLU A 105 2.32 -8.31 7.13
C GLU A 105 3.69 -8.34 7.83
N LYS A 106 3.77 -7.87 9.09
CA LYS A 106 5.03 -7.79 9.86
C LYS A 106 5.76 -9.14 9.95
N SER A 107 5.05 -10.23 9.72
CA SER A 107 5.55 -11.62 9.80
C SER A 107 5.89 -12.24 8.44
N LYS A 108 5.62 -11.57 7.31
CA LYS A 108 6.02 -12.07 5.97
C LYS A 108 7.23 -11.30 5.47
N VAL A 109 8.40 -11.72 5.93
CA VAL A 109 9.61 -11.59 5.11
C VAL A 109 9.28 -12.32 3.81
N GLN A 110 8.94 -11.59 2.76
CA GLN A 110 8.92 -12.14 1.41
C GLN A 110 10.33 -12.69 1.16
N ASN A 111 10.46 -14.01 1.21
CA ASN A 111 11.59 -14.72 0.65
C ASN A 111 11.60 -14.43 -0.86
N ASP A 112 12.14 -13.29 -1.25
CA ASP A 112 12.48 -12.95 -2.64
C ASP A 112 13.77 -13.68 -3.11
N LEU A 113 14.10 -14.81 -2.47
CA LEU A 113 15.22 -15.70 -2.81
C LEU A 113 14.77 -16.84 -3.76
N MET A 114 14.07 -16.50 -4.83
CA MET A 114 14.03 -17.30 -6.06
C MET A 114 14.06 -16.29 -7.21
N THR A 115 15.16 -16.03 -7.91
CA THR A 115 15.75 -16.96 -8.87
C THR A 115 17.07 -16.36 -9.41
N LEU A 116 18.16 -16.41 -8.64
CA LEU A 116 19.53 -16.25 -9.16
C LEU A 116 20.09 -17.64 -9.53
N GLY A 117 19.33 -18.39 -10.35
CA GLY A 117 19.60 -19.80 -10.64
C GLY A 117 19.85 -20.16 -12.11
N MET A 118 19.77 -19.21 -13.04
CA MET A 118 20.05 -19.49 -14.46
C MET A 118 20.88 -18.39 -15.10
N LEU A 119 22.16 -18.35 -14.73
CA LEU A 119 23.21 -17.91 -15.64
C LEU A 119 23.89 -19.18 -16.19
N PRO A 120 23.80 -19.49 -17.49
CA PRO A 120 24.65 -20.52 -18.05
C PRO A 120 26.10 -20.06 -17.97
N LEU A 121 26.91 -20.79 -17.18
CA LEU A 121 28.37 -20.64 -17.16
C LEU A 121 28.92 -20.83 -18.59
N PRO A 122 29.84 -19.98 -19.07
CA PRO A 122 30.56 -20.26 -20.30
C PRO A 122 31.47 -21.46 -20.07
N ARG A 123 31.22 -22.58 -20.78
CA ARG A 123 32.18 -23.69 -20.83
C ARG A 123 33.47 -23.20 -21.47
N VAL A 124 34.46 -22.98 -20.63
CA VAL A 124 35.85 -22.75 -21.00
C VAL A 124 36.36 -23.98 -21.75
N ARG A 125 36.92 -23.75 -22.95
CA ARG A 125 37.62 -24.76 -23.75
C ARG A 125 38.74 -25.39 -22.92
N LYS A 126 38.83 -26.72 -22.92
CA LYS A 126 40.06 -27.42 -22.54
C LYS A 126 40.68 -28.00 -23.82
N LEU A 127 41.88 -27.48 -24.09
CA LEU A 127 43.04 -27.98 -24.83
C LEU A 127 42.79 -28.87 -26.04
#